data_AF-A0A5C5Z2W7-F1
#
_entry.id   AF-A0A5C5Z2W7-F1
#
_cell.length_a   1.000
_cell.length_b   1.000
_cell.length_c   1.000
_cell.angle_alpha   90.00
_cell.angle_beta   90.00
_cell.angle_gamma   90.00
#
_symmetry.space_group_name_H-M   'P 1'
#
loop_
_entity.id
_entity.type
_entity.pdbx_description
1 polymer ?
#
loop_
_entity_poly.entity_id
_entity_poly.type
_entity_poly.pdbx_seq_one_letter_code
_entity_poly.pdbx_strand_id
1 'polypeptide(L)' 'MDIQLPQDQRSAIEALVSTGRFGSVQEAVSEGVRLLVSNEKLREAVQIGIDQADNGELHDHDTVFGQLKAMAAKAAGE' A
#
# COMPACT_ATOMS: atom_id res chain seq x y z
N MET A 1 9.85 -22.64 -4.45
CA MET A 1 8.61 -22.96 -3.71
C MET A 1 7.55 -23.23 -4.76
N ASP A 2 6.90 -24.40 -4.73
CA ASP A 2 5.77 -24.70 -5.60
C ASP A 2 4.48 -24.42 -4.83
N ILE A 3 3.64 -23.52 -5.33
CA ILE A 3 2.39 -23.13 -4.69
C ILE A 3 1.25 -23.73 -5.51
N GLN A 4 0.60 -24.74 -4.94
CA GLN A 4 -0.56 -25.38 -5.53
C GLN A 4 -1.79 -24.51 -5.27
N LEU A 5 -2.18 -23.72 -6.27
CA LEU A 5 -3.42 -22.95 -6.19
C LEU A 5 -4.65 -23.86 -6.37
N PRO A 6 -5.72 -23.67 -5.58
CA PRO A 6 -7.04 -24.23 -5.84
C PRO A 6 -7.55 -23.91 -7.26
N GLN A 7 -8.40 -24.78 -7.81
CA GLN A 7 -8.84 -24.69 -9.21
C GLN A 7 -9.55 -23.36 -9.53
N ASP A 8 -10.41 -22.90 -8.63
CA ASP A 8 -11.13 -21.63 -8.73
C ASP A 8 -10.17 -20.43 -8.79
N GLN A 9 -9.12 -20.44 -7.96
CA GLN A 9 -8.10 -19.38 -7.96
C GLN A 9 -7.25 -19.39 -9.24
N ARG A 10 -6.93 -20.59 -9.76
CA ARG A 10 -6.24 -20.72 -11.06
C ARG A 10 -7.08 -20.14 -12.18
N SER A 11 -8.35 -20.54 -12.28
CA SER A 11 -9.27 -20.03 -13.31
C SER A 11 -9.44 -18.52 -13.24
N ALA A 12 -9.50 -17.94 -12.03
CA ALA A 12 -9.56 -16.49 -11.86
C ALA A 12 -8.28 -15.79 -12.37
N ILE A 13 -7.09 -16.31 -12.06
CA ILE A 13 -5.83 -15.72 -12.51
C ILE A 13 -5.65 -15.87 -14.03
N GLU A 14 -5.99 -17.04 -14.59
CA GLU A 14 -5.95 -17.28 -16.03
C GLU A 14 -6.88 -16.32 -16.79
N ALA A 15 -8.05 -15.99 -16.23
CA ALA A 15 -8.93 -14.98 -16.80
C ALA A 15 -8.30 -13.58 -16.78
N LEU A 16 -7.56 -13.22 -15.73
CA LEU A 16 -6.85 -11.93 -15.68
C LEU A 16 -5.70 -11.89 -16.69
N VAL A 17 -4.99 -13.00 -16.89
CA VAL A 17 -3.94 -13.11 -17.93
C VAL A 17 -4.55 -13.03 -19.32
N SER A 18 -5.67 -13.71 -19.58
CA SER A 18 -6.32 -13.68 -20.90
C SER A 18 -6.85 -12.30 -21.29
N THR A 19 -7.20 -11.46 -20.30
CA THR A 19 -7.56 -10.05 -20.53
C THR A 19 -6.35 -9.15 -20.85
N GLY A 20 -5.12 -9.67 -20.72
CA GLY A 20 -3.89 -8.89 -20.88
C GLY A 20 -3.53 -8.04 -19.66
N ARG A 21 -4.25 -8.16 -18.53
CA ARG A 21 -3.95 -7.43 -17.30
C ARG A 21 -2.62 -7.85 -16.68
N PHE A 22 -2.24 -9.11 -16.85
CA PHE A 22 -0.94 -9.66 -16.44
C PHE A 22 -0.35 -10.45 -17.60
N GLY A 23 0.97 -10.42 -17.75
CA GLY A 23 1.69 -11.18 -18.78
C GLY A 23 1.85 -12.67 -18.44
N SER A 24 1.65 -13.06 -17.18
CA SER A 24 1.67 -14.47 -16.77
C SER A 24 0.94 -14.72 -15.45
N VAL A 25 0.62 -16.00 -15.19
CA VAL A 25 0.11 -16.46 -13.88
C VAL A 25 1.10 -16.11 -12.77
N GLN A 26 2.40 -16.31 -13.01
CA GLN A 26 3.46 -16.06 -12.03
C GLN A 26 3.52 -14.58 -11.62
N GLU A 27 3.34 -13.68 -12.58
CA GLU A 27 3.30 -12.24 -12.35
C GLU A 27 2.09 -11.85 -11.50
N ALA A 28 0.89 -12.35 -11.85
CA ALA A 28 -0.33 -12.09 -11.09
C ALA A 28 -0.21 -12.57 -9.62
N VAL A 29 0.38 -13.75 -9.40
CA VAL A 29 0.65 -14.28 -8.06
C VAL A 29 1.66 -13.40 -7.32
N SER A 30 2.74 -12.95 -7.99
CA SER A 30 3.73 -12.07 -7.38
C SER A 30 3.10 -10.74 -6.92
N GLU A 31 2.24 -10.15 -7.74
CA GLU A 31 1.48 -8.94 -7.38
C GLU A 31 0.51 -9.18 -6.23
N GLY A 32 -0.19 -10.32 -6.20
CA GLY A 32 -1.02 -10.71 -5.07
C GLY A 32 -0.24 -10.78 -3.75
N VAL A 33 0.96 -11.38 -3.78
CA VAL A 33 1.84 -11.45 -2.60
C VAL A 33 2.32 -10.05 -2.19
N ARG A 34 2.72 -9.20 -3.14
CA ARG A 34 3.10 -7.80 -2.85
C ARG A 34 1.96 -7.05 -2.16
N LEU A 35 0.73 -7.21 -2.65
CA LEU A 35 -0.45 -6.58 -2.06
C LEU A 35 -0.69 -7.05 -0.63
N LEU A 36 -0.58 -8.36 -0.37
CA LEU A 36 -0.71 -8.91 0.99
C LEU A 36 0.33 -8.31 1.93
N VAL A 37 1.60 -8.26 1.53
CA VAL A 37 2.67 -7.67 2.34
C VAL A 37 2.43 -6.17 2.57
N SER A 38 2.00 -5.43 1.55
CA SER A 38 1.68 -4.00 1.69
C SER A 38 0.51 -3.76 2.64
N ASN A 39 -0.51 -4.63 2.63
CA ASN A 39 -1.64 -4.53 3.56
C ASN A 39 -1.22 -4.76 5.01
N GLU A 40 -0.35 -5.73 5.28
CA GLU A 40 0.14 -5.95 6.65
C GLU A 40 0.99 -4.77 7.15
N LYS A 41 1.84 -4.21 6.29
CA LYS A 41 2.59 -2.99 6.61
C LYS A 41 1.67 -1.80 6.87
N LEU A 42 0.61 -1.64 6.07
CA LEU A 42 -0.37 -0.57 6.27
C LEU A 42 -1.12 -0.76 7.59
N ARG A 43 -1.53 -1.99 7.92
CA ARG A 43 -2.16 -2.31 9.21
C ARG A 43 -1.27 -1.91 10.38
N GLU A 44 0.02 -2.27 10.32
CA GLU A 44 1.00 -1.90 11.34
C GLU A 44 1.16 -0.38 11.45
N ALA A 45 1.33 0.32 10.32
CA ALA A 45 1.46 1.78 10.30
C ALA A 45 0.22 2.51 10.86
N VAL A 46 -0.98 2.00 10.56
CA VAL A 46 -2.23 2.53 11.13
C VAL A 46 -2.26 2.32 12.64
N GLN A 47 -1.87 1.14 13.13
CA GLN A 47 -1.84 0.88 14.56
C GLN A 47 -0.86 1.81 15.28
N ILE A 48 0.33 2.03 14.72
CA ILE A 48 1.30 2.99 15.24
C ILE A 48 0.67 4.39 15.36
N GLY A 49 -0.04 4.85 14.32
CA GLY A 49 -0.71 6.16 14.35
C GLY A 49 -1.81 6.25 15.41
N ILE A 50 -2.55 5.17 15.66
CA ILE A 50 -3.54 5.09 16.73
C ILE A 50 -2.85 5.17 18.10
N ASP A 51 -1.80 4.39 18.32
CA ASP A 51 -1.06 4.37 19.59
C ASP A 51 -0.44 5.74 19.89
N GLN A 52 0.10 6.42 18.87
CA GLN A 52 0.59 7.80 18.97
C GLN A 52 -0.53 8.77 19.34
N ALA A 53 -1.71 8.62 18.75
CA ALA A 53 -2.85 9.45 19.07
C ALA A 53 -3.29 9.29 20.53
N ASP A 54 -3.36 8.04 21.00
CA ASP A 54 -3.72 7.71 22.38
C ASP A 54 -2.68 8.23 23.39
N ASN A 55 -1.40 8.30 23.00
CA ASN A 55 -0.32 8.89 23.80
C ASN A 55 -0.28 10.43 23.75
N GLY A 56 -1.19 11.06 23.00
CA GLY A 56 -1.25 12.52 22.86
C GLY A 56 -0.19 13.10 21.90
N GLU A 57 0.43 12.27 21.06
CA GLU A 57 1.43 12.67 20.05
C GLU A 57 0.78 13.19 18.75
N LEU A 58 -0.44 13.74 18.85
CA LEU A 58 -1.13 14.33 17.72
C LEU A 58 -0.55 15.69 17.36
N HIS A 59 -0.45 15.94 16.06
CA HIS A 59 -0.16 17.27 15.53
C HIS A 59 -1.43 17.94 15.05
N ASP A 60 -1.58 19.22 15.38
CA ASP A 60 -2.65 20.05 14.84
C ASP A 60 -2.51 20.19 13.31
N HIS A 61 -3.62 20.01 12.60
CA HIS A 61 -3.62 19.96 11.15
C HIS A 61 -3.22 21.29 10.51
N ASP A 62 -3.70 22.42 11.02
CA ASP A 62 -3.34 23.75 10.50
C ASP A 62 -1.84 24.00 10.63
N THR A 63 -1.27 23.59 11.76
CA THR A 63 0.17 23.65 12.01
C THR A 63 0.96 22.81 11.00
N VAL A 64 0.58 21.55 10.79
CA VAL A 64 1.27 20.64 9.85
C VAL A 64 1.19 21.15 8.41
N PHE A 65 0.00 21.52 7.94
CA PHE A 65 -0.17 22.02 6.57
C PHE A 65 0.51 23.38 6.36
N GLY A 66 0.55 24.24 7.39
CA GLY A 66 1.33 25.47 7.35
C GLY A 66 2.82 25.21 7.14
N GLN A 67 3.39 24.24 7.87
CA GLN A 67 4.78 23.83 7.72
C GLN A 67 5.06 23.24 6.34
N LEU A 68 4.19 22.35 5.84
CA LEU A 68 4.35 21.75 4.51
C LEU A 68 4.33 22.79 3.39
N LYS A 69 3.43 23.79 3.48
CA LYS A 69 3.40 24.92 2.53
C LYS A 69 4.68 25.74 2.58
N ALA A 70 5.17 26.06 3.79
CA ALA A 70 6.42 26.81 3.95
C ALA A 70 7.63 26.05 3.38
N MET A 71 7.68 24.73 3.59
CA MET A 71 8.72 23.86 3.01
C MET A 71 8.66 23.84 1.48
N ALA A 72 7.45 23.75 0.91
CA ALA A 72 7.25 23.76 -0.53
C ALA A 72 7.66 25.12 -1.16
N ALA A 73 7.30 26.24 -0.54
CA ALA A 73 7.71 27.58 -1.00
C ALA A 73 9.24 27.74 -0.99
N LYS A 74 9.89 27.31 0.10
CA LYS A 74 11.35 27.32 0.21
C LYS A 74 12.03 26.44 -0.85
N ALA A 75 11.45 25.29 -1.18
CA ALA A 75 11.96 24.42 -2.23
C ALA A 75 11.76 24.99 -3.64
N ALA A 76 10.73 25.83 -3.83
CA ALA A 76 10.45 26.53 -5.08
C ALA A 76 11.31 27.79 -5.30
N GLY A 77 12.07 28.23 -4.29
CA GLY A 77 13.01 29.35 -4.41
C GLY A 77 12.40 30.74 -4.16
N GLU A 78 11.26 30.83 -3.47
CA GLU A 78 10.73 32.07 -2.91
C GLU A 78 11.46 32.51 -1.63
#